data_AF-X8A3Z8-F1
#
_entry.id   AF-X8A3Z8-F1
#
_cell.length_a   1.000
_cell.length_b   1.000
_cell.length_c   1.000
_cell.angle_alpha   90.00
_cell.angle_beta   90.00
_cell.angle_gamma   90.00
#
_symmetry.space_group_name_H-M   'P 1'
#
loop_
_entity.id
_entity.type
_entity.pdbx_description
1 polymer ?
#
loop_
_entity_poly.entity_id
_entity_poly.type
_entity_poly.pdbx_seq_one_letter_code
_entity_poly.pdbx_strand_id
1 'polypeptide(L)'
;MNTPAGRRVLADLVNEFAAVRLSLDVNGNGPRLLVEDLEGGEQVFLCPLELASFTMATAEDREEWIRVGNYRGERRSTERP
;
A
#
# COMPACT_ATOMS: atom_id res chain seq x y z
N MET A 1 -12.79 16.69 -8.97
CA MET A 1 -12.68 15.24 -8.72
C MET A 1 -13.78 14.88 -7.73
N ASN A 2 -14.81 14.15 -8.17
CA ASN A 2 -15.91 13.74 -7.29
C ASN A 2 -15.43 12.56 -6.46
N THR A 3 -15.11 12.79 -5.19
CA THR A 3 -14.90 11.69 -4.25
C THR A 3 -16.25 10.99 -4.05
N PRO A 4 -16.35 9.65 -4.22
CA PRO A 4 -17.59 8.93 -3.93
C PRO A 4 -18.04 9.28 -2.51
N ALA A 5 -19.36 9.42 -2.28
CA ALA A 5 -19.91 9.62 -0.93
C ALA A 5 -19.25 8.60 0.02
N GLY A 6 -18.76 9.05 1.17
CA GLY A 6 -18.06 8.19 2.13
C GLY A 6 -16.55 8.00 1.93
N ARG A 7 -15.92 8.62 0.91
CA ARG A 7 -14.45 8.64 0.78
C ARG A 7 -13.88 10.02 1.05
N ARG A 8 -12.85 10.10 1.90
CA ARG A 8 -12.14 11.33 2.26
C ARG A 8 -10.63 11.15 2.06
N VAL A 9 -10.03 11.99 1.21
CA VAL A 9 -8.58 12.04 1.05
C VAL A 9 -7.92 12.48 2.35
N LEU A 10 -6.85 11.79 2.74
CA LEU A 10 -6.07 12.07 3.95
C LEU A 10 -4.76 12.78 3.62
N ALA A 11 -3.99 12.26 2.66
CA ALA A 11 -2.69 12.78 2.25
C ALA A 11 -2.25 12.20 0.91
N ASP A 12 -1.41 12.96 0.20
CA ASP A 12 -0.58 12.44 -0.89
C ASP A 12 0.85 12.28 -0.36
N LEU A 13 1.44 11.10 -0.52
CA LEU A 13 2.81 10.80 -0.14
C LEU A 13 3.62 10.57 -1.41
N VAL A 14 4.61 11.44 -1.65
CA VAL A 14 5.38 11.45 -2.90
C VAL A 14 6.85 11.62 -2.61
N ASN A 15 7.68 10.82 -3.27
CA ASN A 15 9.13 10.98 -3.32
C ASN A 15 9.66 10.54 -4.71
N GLU A 16 10.98 10.39 -4.83
CA GLU A 16 11.63 9.99 -6.08
C GLU A 16 11.41 8.53 -6.51
N PHE A 17 10.79 7.71 -5.65
CA PHE A 17 10.58 6.28 -5.88
C PHE A 17 9.11 5.90 -6.09
N ALA A 18 8.17 6.65 -5.48
CA ALA A 18 6.75 6.35 -5.54
C ALA A 18 5.88 7.58 -5.23
N ALA A 19 4.66 7.55 -5.75
CA ALA A 19 3.62 8.54 -5.46
C ALA A 19 2.30 7.83 -5.13
N VAL A 20 1.78 7.97 -3.90
CA VAL A 20 0.52 7.35 -3.49
C VAL A 20 -0.44 8.35 -2.85
N ARG A 21 -1.74 8.14 -3.04
CA ARG A 21 -2.80 8.86 -2.33
C ARG A 21 -3.44 7.96 -1.28
N LEU A 22 -3.51 8.49 -0.06
CA LEU A 22 -4.19 7.86 1.07
C LEU A 22 -5.59 8.45 1.21
N SER A 23 -6.60 7.59 1.31
CA SER A 23 -7.98 7.99 1.60
C SER A 23 -8.60 7.13 2.69
N LEU A 24 -9.38 7.74 3.56
CA LEU A 24 -10.31 7.01 4.42
C LEU A 24 -11.58 6.71 3.61
N ASP A 25 -11.91 5.44 3.47
CA ASP A 25 -13.16 4.98 2.87
C ASP A 25 -14.07 4.40 3.97
N VAL A 26 -15.28 4.95 4.11
CA VAL A 26 -16.29 4.48 5.07
C VAL A 26 -17.48 3.79 4.39
N ASN A 27 -17.35 3.42 3.12
CA ASN A 27 -18.38 2.67 2.40
C ASN A 27 -18.30 1.16 2.72
N GLY A 28 -19.45 0.49 2.71
CA GLY A 28 -19.53 -0.96 2.88
C GLY A 28 -19.34 -1.42 4.33
N ASN A 29 -18.59 -2.51 4.53
CA ASN A 29 -18.51 -3.26 5.80
C ASN A 29 -17.58 -2.64 6.86
N GLY A 30 -17.54 -1.30 6.96
CA GLY A 30 -16.72 -0.57 7.94
C GLY A 30 -15.53 0.17 7.33
N PRO A 31 -14.86 1.03 8.13
CA PRO A 31 -13.83 1.95 7.66
C PRO A 31 -12.57 1.21 7.20
N ARG A 32 -11.99 1.65 6.07
CA ARG A 32 -10.76 1.12 5.49
C ARG A 32 -9.85 2.25 5.03
N LEU A 33 -8.54 2.00 5.03
CA LEU A 33 -7.59 2.85 4.34
C LEU A 33 -7.50 2.40 2.89
N LEU A 34 -7.84 3.29 1.96
CA LEU A 34 -7.51 3.12 0.56
C LEU A 34 -6.12 3.72 0.29
N VAL A 35 -5.28 2.91 -0.34
CA VAL A 35 -4.02 3.36 -0.94
C VAL A 35 -4.18 3.27 -2.45
N GLU A 36 -3.96 4.38 -3.14
CA GLU A 36 -3.99 4.48 -4.61
C GLU A 36 -2.59 4.86 -5.10
N ASP A 37 -2.03 4.07 -6.02
CA ASP A 37 -0.84 4.45 -6.77
C ASP A 37 -1.21 5.54 -7.78
N LEU A 38 -0.53 6.68 -7.70
CA LEU A 38 -0.77 7.82 -8.58
C LEU A 38 -0.10 7.65 -9.96
N GLU A 39 0.84 6.70 -10.10
CA GLU A 39 1.51 6.42 -11.37
C GLU A 39 0.75 5.38 -12.21
N GLY A 40 0.48 4.19 -11.64
CA GLY A 40 -0.20 3.12 -12.36
C GLY A 40 -1.72 3.04 -12.14
N GLY A 41 -2.24 3.70 -11.10
CA GLY A 41 -3.67 3.72 -10.77
C GLY A 41 -4.16 2.50 -9.97
N GLU A 42 -3.28 1.57 -9.60
CA GLU A 42 -3.58 0.42 -8.76
C GLU A 42 -4.05 0.84 -7.37
N GLN A 43 -4.93 0.02 -6.78
CA GLN A 43 -5.59 0.35 -5.53
C GLN A 43 -5.66 -0.85 -4.59
N VAL A 44 -5.50 -0.59 -3.29
CA VAL A 44 -5.75 -1.57 -2.24
C VAL A 44 -6.52 -0.94 -1.08
N PHE A 45 -7.48 -1.69 -0.53
CA PHE A 45 -8.20 -1.33 0.69
C PHE A 45 -7.67 -2.16 1.84
N LEU A 46 -7.23 -1.51 2.91
CA LEU A 46 -6.71 -2.13 4.12
C LEU A 46 -7.69 -1.90 5.27
N CYS A 47 -8.17 -2.99 5.85
CA CYS A 47 -9.02 -2.94 7.04
C CYS A 47 -8.18 -2.67 8.31
N PRO A 48 -8.82 -2.34 9.44
CA PRO A 48 -8.10 -2.04 10.68
C PRO A 48 -7.18 -3.17 11.16
N LEU A 49 -7.54 -4.43 10.93
CA LEU A 49 -6.70 -5.58 11.28
C LEU A 49 -5.41 -5.61 10.46
N GLU A 50 -5.49 -5.40 9.14
CA GLU A 50 -4.32 -5.33 8.26
C GLU A 50 -3.42 -4.15 8.66
N LEU A 51 -4.01 -2.99 8.98
CA LEU A 51 -3.30 -1.82 9.49
C LEU A 51 -2.57 -2.07 10.80
N ALA A 52 -3.21 -2.78 11.74
CA ALA A 52 -2.58 -3.16 13.00
C ALA A 52 -1.38 -4.10 12.76
N SER A 53 -1.49 -5.05 11.83
CA SER A 53 -0.39 -5.95 11.48
C SER A 53 0.86 -5.20 11.00
N PHE A 54 0.72 -4.10 10.25
CA PHE A 54 1.86 -3.26 9.85
C PHE A 54 2.64 -2.70 11.04
N THR A 55 1.99 -2.42 12.17
CA THR A 55 2.65 -1.93 13.39
C THR A 55 3.38 -3.01 14.19
N MET A 56 3.06 -4.28 13.94
CA MET A 56 3.65 -5.43 14.61
C MET A 56 4.74 -6.12 13.78
N ALA A 57 4.84 -5.78 12.49
CA ALA A 57 5.75 -6.43 11.57
C ALA A 57 7.22 -6.19 11.89
N THR A 58 8.00 -7.26 11.77
CA THR A 58 9.45 -7.24 11.84
C THR A 58 10.05 -6.59 10.59
N ALA A 59 11.37 -6.39 10.57
CA ALA A 59 12.05 -5.90 9.36
C ALA A 59 11.95 -6.91 8.21
N GLU A 60 12.04 -8.20 8.49
CA GLU A 60 11.94 -9.28 7.50
C GLU A 60 10.55 -9.31 6.86
N ASP A 61 9.49 -9.21 7.67
CA ASP A 61 8.11 -9.12 7.16
C ASP A 61 7.95 -7.95 6.18
N ARG A 62 8.54 -6.79 6.52
CA ARG A 62 8.47 -5.59 5.67
C ARG A 62 9.25 -5.75 4.36
N GLU A 63 10.39 -6.42 4.37
CA GLU A 63 11.15 -6.69 3.14
C GLU A 63 10.36 -7.58 2.17
N GLU A 64 9.71 -8.63 2.68
CA GLU A 64 8.91 -9.52 1.84
C GLU A 64 7.67 -8.82 1.26
N TRP A 65 7.05 -7.88 1.98
CA TRP A 65 5.93 -7.09 1.46
C TRP A 65 6.31 -6.20 0.28
N ILE A 66 7.51 -5.63 0.29
CA ILE A 66 7.98 -4.77 -0.79
C ILE A 66 8.33 -5.60 -2.02
N ARG A 67 8.62 -6.91 -1.91
CA ARG A 67 8.96 -7.78 -3.06
C ARG A 67 7.73 -8.24 -3.87
N VAL A 68 6.91 -7.28 -4.31
CA VAL A 68 5.70 -7.51 -5.14
C VAL A 68 5.67 -6.55 -6.33
N GLY A 69 4.91 -6.89 -7.38
CA GLY A 69 4.79 -6.06 -8.58
C GLY A 69 6.13 -5.63 -9.17
N ASN A 70 6.26 -4.34 -9.46
CA ASN A 70 7.47 -3.70 -10.01
C ASN A 70 8.68 -3.74 -9.06
N TYR A 71 8.47 -4.06 -7.79
CA TYR A 71 9.49 -4.07 -6.74
C TYR A 71 10.02 -5.48 -6.42
N ARG A 72 9.59 -6.52 -7.17
CA ARG A 72 10.01 -7.91 -6.93
C ARG A 72 11.52 -8.13 -6.90
N GLY A 73 12.30 -7.28 -7.58
CA GLY A 73 13.74 -7.43 -7.76
C GLY A 73 14.09 -8.71 -8.53
N GLU A 74 15.03 -8.62 -9.48
CA GLU A 74 15.64 -9.84 -10.01
C GLU A 74 16.38 -10.52 -8.85
N ARG A 75 15.94 -11.73 -8.45
CA ARG A 75 16.74 -12.56 -7.56
C ARG A 75 18.10 -12.70 -8.23
N ARG A 76 19.15 -12.06 -7.69
CA ARG A 76 20.51 -12.50 -8.00
C ARG A 76 20.59 -13.93 -7.49
N SER A 77 20.59 -14.88 -8.41
CA SER A 77 21.01 -16.25 -8.19
C SER A 77 22.35 -16.16 -7.49
N THR A 78 22.37 -16.26 -6.17
CA THR A 78 23.59 -16.64 -5.48
C THR A 78 23.79 -18.09 -5.85
N GLU A 79 24.44 -18.34 -6.99
CA GLU A 79 25.22 -19.54 -7.21
C GLU A 79 26.05 -19.74 -5.94
N ARG A 80 25.67 -20.73 -5.14
CA ARG A 80 26.57 -21.29 -4.14
C ARG A 80 27.37 -22.38 -4.86
N PRO A 81 28.71 -22.37 -4.74
CA PRO A 81 29.56 -23.44 -5.25
C PRO A 81 29.28 -24.78 -4.56
#